data_AF-A0AA36CVE7-F1
#
_entry.id   AF-A0AA36CVE7-F1
#
_cell.length_a   1.000
_cell.length_b   1.000
_cell.length_c   1.000
_cell.angle_alpha   90.00
_cell.angle_beta   90.00
_cell.angle_gamma   90.00
#
_symmetry.space_group_name_H-M   'P 1'
#
loop_
_entity.id
_entity.type
_entity.pdbx_description
1 polymer ?
#
loop_
_entity_poly.entity_id
_entity_poly.type
_entity_poly.pdbx_seq_one_letter_code
_entity_poly.pdbx_strand_id
1 'polypeptide(L)'
;MDGVNSYSCECSDGFRGPHCELPPSSNFLYQRTQHCSASCLHGSCVFGEDDDQQEAVCQCHAGYTGDKCELLSSAGFASQNSYVALEPLYESSANITFLLTSQSRNGLVAYYGNKMAHLSLELFAGRLKVSWDIGNPPASVLYSYSVVNDNLPHHINLQMKGQGLSVKVDDTAVQSVENSGSATEFALKSKEFFYFGRPKSAVAEVALAEYQIRQNESFKGCISELVIDGKMVDFSNVVERLDIEKGCNEVVDYCAGMVCGTGQCHVDVKTPRGYRCQCPPDFMGPNCAQKKIQCNKEKFKEYYEEGDCRSIEEIKSARCDGYCGENGNCCTAVKQKRRKIKLHCKNGTSKMAVVPIVRKCLCNESCSARKRI
;
A
#
# COMPACT_ATOMS: atom_id res chain seq x y z
N MET A 1 36.90 43.13 -40.14
CA MET A 1 36.30 41.80 -40.00
C MET A 1 34.80 41.97 -39.85
N ASP A 2 34.16 42.21 -40.99
CA ASP A 2 32.94 41.59 -41.51
C ASP A 2 31.91 41.10 -40.49
N GLY A 3 30.91 41.95 -40.21
CA GLY A 3 29.62 41.56 -39.64
C GLY A 3 28.69 40.99 -40.70
N VAL A 4 29.10 39.89 -41.34
CA VAL A 4 28.30 39.18 -42.36
C VAL A 4 27.98 37.79 -41.81
N ASN A 5 26.67 37.45 -41.77
CA ASN A 5 26.05 36.18 -41.32
C ASN A 5 25.71 35.99 -39.83
N SER A 6 25.01 36.93 -39.18
CA SER A 6 24.13 36.55 -38.07
C SER A 6 22.71 36.30 -38.61
N TYR A 7 22.38 35.06 -38.95
CA TYR A 7 21.00 34.67 -39.24
C TYR A 7 20.30 34.33 -37.91
N SER A 8 19.06 34.77 -37.75
CA SER A 8 18.21 34.42 -36.62
C SER A 8 16.98 33.72 -37.18
N CYS A 9 16.71 32.51 -36.73
CA CYS A 9 15.55 31.75 -37.18
C CYS A 9 14.28 32.23 -36.46
N GLU A 10 13.19 32.39 -37.20
CA GLU A 10 11.86 32.63 -36.66
C GLU A 10 11.14 31.27 -36.54
N CYS A 11 10.86 30.85 -35.32
CA CYS A 11 10.34 29.51 -35.04
C CYS A 11 8.82 29.45 -35.10
N SER A 12 8.28 28.39 -35.70
CA SER A 12 6.85 28.04 -35.63
C SER A 12 6.37 27.86 -34.19
N ASP A 13 5.08 28.08 -33.94
CA ASP A 13 4.49 28.13 -32.59
C ASP A 13 4.98 27.01 -31.65
N GLY A 14 5.72 27.42 -30.63
CA GLY A 14 6.24 26.58 -29.55
C GLY A 14 7.67 26.08 -29.71
N PHE A 15 8.28 26.14 -30.91
CA PHE A 15 9.69 25.80 -31.08
C PHE A 15 10.62 26.94 -30.61
N ARG A 16 11.79 26.58 -30.08
CA ARG A 16 12.77 27.52 -29.48
C ARG A 16 14.21 27.11 -29.86
N GLY A 17 15.18 27.98 -29.57
CA GLY A 17 16.60 27.76 -29.85
C GLY A 17 17.11 28.58 -31.04
N PRO A 18 18.43 28.79 -31.15
CA PRO A 18 19.05 29.57 -32.23
C PRO A 18 18.75 29.02 -33.63
N HIS A 19 18.35 27.75 -33.74
CA HIS A 19 17.98 27.07 -34.97
C HIS A 19 16.60 26.40 -34.90
N CYS A 20 15.74 26.82 -33.96
CA CYS A 20 14.40 26.23 -33.72
C CYS A 20 14.43 24.72 -33.43
N GLU A 21 15.49 24.23 -32.81
CA GLU A 21 15.75 22.83 -32.52
C GLU A 21 15.06 22.31 -31.25
N LEU A 22 14.61 23.21 -30.36
CA LEU A 22 13.92 22.86 -29.13
C LEU A 22 12.42 22.80 -29.41
N PRO A 23 11.77 21.64 -29.25
CA PRO A 23 10.33 21.51 -29.50
C PRO A 23 9.48 22.22 -28.44
N PRO A 24 8.17 22.42 -28.71
CA PRO A 24 7.22 22.92 -27.72
C PRO A 24 7.26 22.08 -26.44
N SER A 25 7.12 22.71 -25.29
CA SER A 25 7.05 22.01 -23.99
C SER A 25 5.88 21.02 -23.90
N SER A 26 4.90 21.09 -24.81
CA SER A 26 3.86 20.07 -24.99
C SER A 26 4.38 18.76 -25.59
N ASN A 27 5.50 18.75 -26.32
CA ASN A 27 6.14 17.52 -26.82
C ASN A 27 6.81 16.70 -25.71
N PHE A 28 7.24 17.32 -24.61
CA PHE A 28 7.71 16.58 -23.42
C PHE A 28 6.56 15.82 -22.73
N LEU A 29 5.33 16.33 -22.81
CA LEU A 29 4.13 15.60 -22.38
C LEU A 29 3.73 14.52 -23.40
N TYR A 30 3.93 14.79 -24.70
CA TYR A 30 3.59 13.86 -25.79
C TYR A 30 4.53 12.64 -25.86
N GLN A 31 5.83 12.82 -25.62
CA GLN A 31 6.81 11.71 -25.50
C GLN A 31 6.61 10.90 -24.23
N ARG A 32 6.16 11.52 -23.13
CA ARG A 32 5.72 10.84 -21.90
C ARG A 32 4.50 9.95 -22.15
N THR A 33 3.52 10.41 -22.94
CA THR A 33 2.34 9.59 -23.29
C THR A 33 2.66 8.42 -24.23
N GLN A 34 3.74 8.47 -25.01
CA GLN A 34 4.18 7.34 -25.84
C GLN A 34 4.82 6.21 -25.01
N HIS A 35 5.47 6.51 -23.89
CA HIS A 35 6.09 5.48 -23.03
C HIS A 35 5.06 4.78 -22.10
N CYS A 36 3.95 5.43 -21.78
CA CYS A 36 2.76 4.76 -21.21
C CYS A 36 1.90 4.06 -22.29
N SER A 37 2.44 3.77 -23.48
CA SER A 37 1.75 2.93 -24.48
C SER A 37 1.59 1.47 -24.02
N ALA A 38 2.21 1.06 -22.90
CA ALA A 38 1.84 -0.14 -22.18
C ALA A 38 0.52 0.11 -21.43
N SER A 39 -0.60 -0.32 -22.01
CA SER A 39 -1.92 -0.23 -21.38
C SER A 39 -1.95 -1.07 -20.11
N CYS A 40 -1.65 -0.48 -18.96
CA CYS A 40 -1.92 -1.12 -17.66
C CYS A 40 -3.41 -1.51 -17.63
N LEU A 41 -3.72 -2.82 -17.64
CA LEU A 41 -5.09 -3.29 -17.79
C LEU A 41 -5.93 -2.91 -16.57
N HIS A 42 -5.39 -3.19 -15.38
CA HIS A 42 -6.02 -2.87 -14.10
C HIS A 42 -5.04 -2.08 -13.23
N GLY A 43 -4.51 -0.98 -13.75
CA GLY A 43 -3.54 -0.16 -13.06
C GLY A 43 -3.43 1.25 -13.61
N SER A 44 -2.65 2.07 -12.92
CA SER A 44 -2.30 3.42 -13.35
C SER A 44 -0.82 3.46 -13.75
N CYS A 45 -0.51 4.08 -14.89
CA CYS A 45 0.87 4.27 -15.33
C CYS A 45 1.53 5.40 -14.53
N VAL A 46 2.66 5.11 -13.88
CA VAL A 46 3.45 6.08 -13.11
C VAL A 46 4.90 6.10 -13.62
N PHE A 47 5.56 7.25 -13.52
CA PHE A 47 6.98 7.38 -13.88
C PHE A 47 7.82 7.23 -12.62
N GLY A 48 8.89 6.44 -12.68
CA GLY A 48 9.87 6.35 -11.59
C GLY A 48 10.50 7.72 -11.26
N GLU A 49 10.87 7.92 -10.00
CA GLU A 49 11.44 9.18 -9.50
C GLU A 49 12.95 9.37 -9.85
N ASP A 50 13.60 8.37 -10.45
CA ASP A 50 15.04 8.39 -10.77
C ASP A 50 15.37 9.02 -12.14
N ASP A 51 16.35 9.93 -12.12
CA ASP A 51 16.57 11.01 -13.09
C ASP A 51 17.29 10.60 -14.40
N ASP A 52 17.57 9.32 -14.65
CA ASP A 52 18.35 8.93 -15.84
C ASP A 52 17.61 8.01 -16.84
N GLN A 53 16.50 7.36 -16.47
CA GLN A 53 15.79 6.44 -17.40
C GLN A 53 14.25 6.49 -17.38
N GLN A 54 13.59 7.37 -16.61
CA GLN A 54 12.12 7.65 -16.64
C GLN A 54 11.22 6.50 -17.17
N GLU A 55 11.41 5.28 -16.65
CA GLU A 55 10.69 4.11 -17.12
C GLU A 55 9.26 4.17 -16.57
N ALA A 56 8.29 3.98 -17.47
CA ALA A 56 6.89 3.96 -17.13
C ALA A 56 6.54 2.60 -16.53
N VAL A 57 6.13 2.58 -15.25
CA VAL A 57 5.77 1.37 -14.51
C VAL A 57 4.28 1.36 -14.23
N CYS A 58 3.65 0.19 -14.34
CA CYS A 58 2.26 0.03 -13.94
C CYS A 58 2.15 -0.11 -12.42
N GLN A 59 1.41 0.80 -11.79
CA GLN A 59 0.96 0.67 -10.42
C GLN A 59 -0.41 -0.01 -10.42
N CYS A 60 -0.46 -1.27 -10.02
CA CYS A 60 -1.69 -2.06 -10.08
C CYS A 60 -2.73 -1.63 -9.06
N HIS A 61 -3.99 -1.68 -9.50
CA HIS A 61 -5.15 -1.58 -8.62
C HIS A 61 -5.17 -2.77 -7.65
N ALA A 62 -5.83 -2.60 -6.51
CA ALA A 62 -5.94 -3.65 -5.51
C ALA A 62 -6.49 -4.94 -6.12
N GLY A 63 -5.79 -6.05 -5.86
CA GLY A 63 -6.16 -7.37 -6.32
C GLY A 63 -5.67 -7.76 -7.71
N TYR A 64 -4.84 -6.92 -8.33
CA TYR A 64 -4.16 -7.21 -9.60
C TYR A 64 -2.65 -7.11 -9.46
N THR A 65 -1.93 -7.84 -10.30
CA THR A 65 -0.46 -7.86 -10.36
C THR A 65 0.03 -8.16 -11.78
N GLY A 66 1.35 -8.21 -11.95
CA GLY A 66 2.02 -8.36 -13.24
C GLY A 66 2.44 -7.01 -13.82
N ASP A 67 3.34 -7.05 -14.79
CA ASP A 67 3.97 -5.86 -15.38
C ASP A 67 2.94 -4.92 -16.04
N LYS A 68 1.78 -5.47 -16.45
CA LYS A 68 0.66 -4.72 -17.04
C LYS A 68 -0.61 -4.81 -16.20
N CYS A 69 -0.53 -5.28 -14.95
CA CYS A 69 -1.68 -5.49 -14.07
C CYS A 69 -2.77 -6.37 -14.69
N GLU A 70 -2.33 -7.41 -15.40
CA GLU A 70 -3.17 -8.35 -16.14
C GLU A 70 -3.58 -9.57 -15.31
N LEU A 71 -2.82 -9.92 -14.27
CA LEU A 71 -3.04 -11.11 -13.47
C LEU A 71 -3.94 -10.76 -12.28
N LEU A 72 -4.98 -11.56 -12.05
CA LEU A 72 -5.85 -11.42 -10.89
C LEU A 72 -5.20 -12.13 -9.70
N SER A 73 -4.63 -11.36 -8.77
CA SER A 73 -3.86 -11.88 -7.63
C SER A 73 -4.69 -12.11 -6.38
N SER A 74 -5.99 -11.82 -6.41
CA SER A 74 -6.87 -12.02 -5.26
C SER A 74 -8.29 -12.42 -5.64
N ALA A 75 -8.91 -13.20 -4.75
CA ALA A 75 -10.27 -13.69 -4.89
C ALA A 75 -11.04 -13.52 -3.57
N GLY A 76 -12.21 -12.91 -3.66
CA GLY A 76 -13.13 -12.71 -2.55
C GLY A 76 -14.16 -13.83 -2.44
N PHE A 77 -14.25 -14.46 -1.28
CA PHE A 77 -15.17 -15.55 -0.98
C PHE A 77 -16.37 -14.98 -0.20
N ALA A 78 -17.49 -14.79 -0.89
CA ALA A 78 -18.65 -14.09 -0.35
C ALA A 78 -19.77 -15.02 0.15
N SER A 79 -19.83 -16.24 -0.39
CA SER A 79 -20.90 -17.23 -0.19
C SER A 79 -20.39 -18.47 0.55
N GLN A 80 -21.29 -19.19 1.21
CA GLN A 80 -20.99 -20.47 1.88
C GLN A 80 -20.52 -21.55 0.89
N ASN A 81 -20.78 -21.40 -0.41
CA ASN A 81 -20.35 -22.34 -1.45
C ASN A 81 -19.18 -21.81 -2.29
N SER A 82 -18.63 -20.64 -1.97
CA SER A 82 -17.56 -20.04 -2.77
C SER A 82 -16.33 -20.94 -2.81
N TYR A 83 -15.78 -21.19 -4.01
CA TYR A 83 -14.53 -21.92 -4.14
C TYR A 83 -13.77 -21.59 -5.41
N VAL A 84 -12.45 -21.79 -5.35
CA VAL A 84 -11.54 -21.87 -6.49
C VAL A 84 -10.93 -23.27 -6.51
N ALA A 85 -10.93 -23.93 -7.66
CA ALA A 85 -10.28 -25.21 -7.88
C ALA A 85 -9.03 -25.00 -8.74
N LEU A 86 -7.88 -25.42 -8.22
CA LEU A 86 -6.59 -25.39 -8.89
C LEU A 86 -6.22 -26.78 -9.39
N GLU A 87 -5.24 -26.82 -10.29
CA GLU A 87 -4.61 -28.06 -10.72
C GLU A 87 -4.03 -28.85 -9.53
N PRO A 88 -3.93 -30.18 -9.64
CA PRO A 88 -3.28 -31.00 -8.61
C PRO A 88 -1.83 -30.56 -8.37
N LEU A 89 -1.36 -30.74 -7.13
CA LEU A 89 0.06 -30.57 -6.82
C LEU A 89 0.88 -31.65 -7.55
N TYR A 90 1.94 -31.24 -8.25
CA TYR A 90 2.75 -32.14 -9.08
C TYR A 90 3.73 -32.99 -8.26
N GLU A 91 4.12 -32.53 -7.08
CA GLU A 91 5.10 -33.16 -6.21
C GLU A 91 4.49 -33.53 -4.85
N SER A 92 5.07 -34.53 -4.18
CA SER A 92 4.71 -34.94 -2.82
C SER A 92 5.09 -33.89 -1.76
N SER A 93 5.86 -32.87 -2.15
CA SER A 93 6.19 -31.69 -1.36
C SER A 93 5.70 -30.44 -2.06
N ALA A 94 5.24 -29.47 -1.29
CA ALA A 94 4.80 -28.19 -1.80
C ALA A 94 5.06 -27.08 -0.77
N ASN A 95 5.36 -25.89 -1.27
CA ASN A 95 5.41 -24.65 -0.51
C ASN A 95 4.28 -23.72 -0.98
N ILE A 96 3.30 -23.51 -0.12
CA ILE A 96 2.10 -22.73 -0.42
C ILE A 96 2.10 -21.49 0.47
N THR A 97 2.12 -20.31 -0.12
CA THR A 97 2.02 -19.03 0.60
C THR A 97 0.86 -18.21 0.08
N PHE A 98 0.12 -17.56 0.97
CA PHE A 98 -0.93 -16.62 0.61
C PHE A 98 -1.24 -15.66 1.75
N LEU A 99 -1.88 -14.55 1.43
CA LEU A 99 -2.48 -13.65 2.40
C LEU A 99 -3.94 -14.03 2.63
N LEU A 100 -4.33 -14.17 3.89
CA LEU A 100 -5.71 -14.40 4.33
C LEU A 100 -6.23 -13.14 5.03
N THR A 101 -7.40 -12.66 4.63
CA THR A 101 -8.11 -11.58 5.35
C THR A 101 -9.55 -12.02 5.61
N SER A 102 -9.97 -12.08 6.87
CA SER A 102 -11.32 -12.55 7.22
C SER A 102 -11.75 -12.03 8.61
N GLN A 103 -13.07 -11.96 8.83
CA GLN A 103 -13.68 -11.85 10.17
C GLN A 103 -14.36 -13.14 10.62
N SER A 104 -14.39 -14.15 9.74
CA SER A 104 -15.10 -15.41 9.99
C SER A 104 -14.46 -16.17 11.14
N ARG A 105 -15.27 -16.59 12.10
CA ARG A 105 -14.78 -17.47 13.18
C ARG A 105 -14.57 -18.90 12.70
N ASN A 106 -15.36 -19.35 11.74
CA ASN A 106 -15.30 -20.70 11.20
C ASN A 106 -15.50 -20.68 9.68
N GLY A 107 -14.95 -21.67 8.99
CA GLY A 107 -15.14 -21.88 7.56
C GLY A 107 -13.96 -22.61 6.93
N LEU A 108 -14.20 -23.36 5.86
CA LEU A 108 -13.16 -24.08 5.14
C LEU A 108 -12.37 -23.11 4.24
N VAL A 109 -11.06 -23.03 4.44
CA VAL A 109 -10.16 -22.13 3.71
C VAL A 109 -9.50 -22.87 2.54
N ALA A 110 -9.02 -24.09 2.76
CA ALA A 110 -8.46 -24.91 1.70
C ALA A 110 -8.65 -26.41 1.99
N TYR A 111 -8.75 -27.20 0.92
CA TYR A 111 -8.84 -28.66 0.99
C TYR A 111 -8.16 -29.31 -0.23
N TYR A 112 -7.30 -30.28 0.03
CA TYR A 112 -6.68 -31.12 -0.99
C TYR A 112 -6.63 -32.56 -0.49
N GLY A 113 -7.34 -33.47 -1.14
CA GLY A 113 -7.37 -34.85 -0.66
C GLY A 113 -8.45 -35.70 -1.29
N ASN A 114 -8.45 -36.95 -0.85
CA ASN A 114 -9.48 -37.94 -1.09
C ASN A 114 -9.62 -38.81 0.16
N LYS A 115 -10.25 -39.98 0.05
CA LYS A 115 -10.46 -40.90 1.18
C LYS A 115 -9.17 -41.47 1.79
N MET A 116 -8.06 -41.46 1.07
CA MET A 116 -6.81 -42.07 1.52
C MET A 116 -5.90 -41.07 2.23
N ALA A 117 -5.88 -39.81 1.81
CA ALA A 117 -5.00 -38.79 2.33
C ALA A 117 -5.64 -37.41 2.11
N HIS A 118 -5.40 -36.47 3.03
CA HIS A 118 -5.88 -35.10 2.90
C HIS A 118 -5.02 -34.08 3.64
N LEU A 119 -5.09 -32.87 3.11
CA LEU A 119 -4.79 -31.61 3.76
C LEU A 119 -6.09 -30.82 3.86
N SER A 120 -6.50 -30.45 5.06
CA SER A 120 -7.54 -29.43 5.26
C SER A 120 -7.01 -28.27 6.08
N LEU A 121 -7.39 -27.06 5.69
CA LEU A 121 -7.16 -25.82 6.41
C LEU A 121 -8.51 -25.15 6.65
N GLU A 122 -8.85 -24.97 7.91
CA GLU A 122 -10.12 -24.39 8.36
C GLU A 122 -9.87 -23.20 9.27
N LEU A 123 -10.74 -22.20 9.23
CA LEU A 123 -10.93 -21.32 10.37
C LEU A 123 -11.72 -22.08 11.43
N PHE A 124 -11.23 -22.04 12.67
CA PHE A 124 -11.87 -22.62 13.83
C PHE A 124 -11.70 -21.72 15.04
N ALA A 125 -12.80 -21.16 15.54
CA ALA A 125 -12.80 -20.15 16.60
C ALA A 125 -11.81 -18.99 16.34
N GLY A 126 -11.69 -18.57 15.09
CA GLY A 126 -10.83 -17.48 14.65
C GLY A 126 -9.34 -17.85 14.44
N ARG A 127 -8.96 -19.09 14.69
CA ARG A 127 -7.59 -19.60 14.45
C ARG A 127 -7.58 -20.50 13.22
N LEU A 128 -6.40 -20.76 12.67
CA LEU A 128 -6.23 -21.80 11.69
C LEU A 128 -6.24 -23.16 12.39
N LYS A 129 -7.01 -24.09 11.85
CA LYS A 129 -7.00 -25.51 12.18
C LYS A 129 -6.58 -26.27 10.93
N VAL A 130 -5.59 -27.12 11.09
CA VAL A 130 -5.07 -27.97 10.03
C VAL A 130 -5.35 -29.43 10.38
N SER A 131 -5.83 -30.20 9.41
CA SER A 131 -5.86 -31.67 9.47
C SER A 131 -4.99 -32.23 8.36
N TRP A 132 -4.06 -33.10 8.74
CA TRP A 132 -3.03 -33.65 7.86
C TRP A 132 -2.99 -35.17 7.99
N ASP A 133 -3.31 -35.86 6.90
CA ASP A 133 -3.20 -37.31 6.77
C ASP A 133 -2.55 -37.64 5.43
N ILE A 134 -1.45 -38.40 5.46
CA ILE A 134 -0.73 -38.85 4.27
C ILE A 134 -1.06 -40.30 3.90
N GLY A 135 -2.08 -40.89 4.55
CA GLY A 135 -2.38 -42.32 4.49
C GLY A 135 -1.99 -43.08 5.75
N ASN A 136 -1.74 -42.37 6.86
CA ASN A 136 -1.48 -42.96 8.18
C ASN A 136 -2.57 -42.49 9.17
N PRO A 137 -3.82 -42.99 9.07
CA PRO A 137 -4.87 -42.59 9.99
C PRO A 137 -4.54 -43.02 11.43
N PRO A 138 -4.92 -42.21 12.45
CA PRO A 138 -5.73 -41.01 12.34
C PRO A 138 -4.95 -39.78 11.85
N ALA A 139 -5.67 -38.83 11.25
CA ALA A 139 -5.10 -37.56 10.82
C ALA A 139 -4.49 -36.78 12.00
N SER A 140 -3.34 -36.17 11.76
CA SER A 140 -2.69 -35.29 12.74
C SER A 140 -3.28 -33.88 12.63
N VAL A 141 -3.56 -33.26 13.77
CA VAL A 141 -4.27 -31.96 13.84
C VAL A 141 -3.39 -30.90 14.50
N LEU A 142 -3.37 -29.71 13.92
CA LEU A 142 -2.63 -28.55 14.42
C LEU A 142 -3.53 -27.32 14.48
N TYR A 143 -3.38 -26.51 15.54
CA TYR A 143 -4.04 -25.21 15.66
C TYR A 143 -2.99 -24.11 15.71
N SER A 144 -3.22 -23.01 14.97
CA SER A 144 -2.31 -21.87 15.02
C SER A 144 -2.33 -21.16 16.37
N TYR A 145 -1.16 -20.69 16.81
CA TYR A 145 -1.05 -19.80 17.96
C TYR A 145 -1.63 -18.41 17.71
N SER A 146 -1.69 -17.99 16.45
CA SER A 146 -2.30 -16.71 16.06
C SER A 146 -3.81 -16.88 15.83
N VAL A 147 -4.55 -15.85 16.25
CA VAL A 147 -5.93 -15.60 15.81
C VAL A 147 -5.83 -14.75 14.54
N VAL A 148 -6.58 -15.11 13.50
CA VAL A 148 -6.44 -14.54 12.14
C VAL A 148 -7.76 -13.96 11.60
N ASN A 149 -8.76 -13.80 12.47
CA ASN A 149 -10.09 -13.31 12.10
C ASN A 149 -10.35 -11.85 12.54
N ASP A 150 -9.32 -11.03 12.55
CA ASP A 150 -9.34 -9.62 12.96
C ASP A 150 -9.56 -8.64 11.78
N ASN A 151 -9.85 -9.19 10.59
CA ASN A 151 -9.96 -8.46 9.32
C ASN A 151 -8.66 -7.81 8.82
N LEU A 152 -7.51 -8.16 9.38
CA LEU A 152 -6.22 -7.74 8.86
C LEU A 152 -5.64 -8.82 7.92
N PRO A 153 -4.78 -8.45 6.96
CA PRO A 153 -4.08 -9.43 6.15
C PRO A 153 -3.05 -10.19 6.98
N HIS A 154 -3.15 -11.53 6.99
CA HIS A 154 -2.19 -12.44 7.59
C HIS A 154 -1.47 -13.26 6.53
N HIS A 155 -0.14 -13.33 6.60
CA HIS A 155 0.68 -14.13 5.69
C HIS A 155 0.77 -15.58 6.17
N ILE A 156 0.12 -16.49 5.45
CA ILE A 156 0.07 -17.91 5.78
C ILE A 156 1.05 -18.65 4.88
N ASN A 157 1.94 -19.44 5.48
CA ASN A 157 2.84 -20.36 4.79
C ASN A 157 2.57 -21.80 5.24
N LEU A 158 2.30 -22.68 4.28
CA LEU A 158 2.19 -24.12 4.46
C LEU A 158 3.34 -24.81 3.73
N GLN A 159 4.10 -25.63 4.42
CA GLN A 159 5.20 -26.40 3.85
C GLN A 159 4.95 -27.89 4.07
N MET A 160 4.63 -28.59 2.98
CA MET A 160 4.49 -30.05 2.94
C MET A 160 5.85 -30.67 2.67
N LYS A 161 6.31 -31.61 3.50
CA LYS A 161 7.56 -32.34 3.29
C LYS A 161 7.57 -33.69 3.99
N GLY A 162 7.62 -34.77 3.21
CA GLY A 162 7.62 -36.14 3.72
C GLY A 162 6.34 -36.41 4.53
N GLN A 163 6.51 -36.81 5.79
CA GLN A 163 5.40 -37.06 6.73
C GLN A 163 4.92 -35.79 7.44
N GLY A 164 5.67 -34.69 7.31
CA GLY A 164 5.46 -33.45 8.04
C GLY A 164 4.73 -32.38 7.24
N LEU A 165 3.95 -31.59 7.95
CA LEU A 165 3.38 -30.34 7.49
C LEU A 165 3.74 -29.24 8.47
N SER A 166 4.29 -28.14 7.97
CA SER A 166 4.61 -26.96 8.76
C SER A 166 3.73 -25.78 8.38
N VAL A 167 3.33 -25.01 9.38
CA VAL A 167 2.50 -23.82 9.27
C VAL A 167 3.24 -22.64 9.90
N LYS A 168 3.34 -21.54 9.18
CA LYS A 168 3.79 -20.25 9.71
C LYS A 168 2.73 -19.20 9.44
N VAL A 169 2.42 -18.40 10.46
CA VAL A 169 1.50 -17.26 10.36
C VAL A 169 2.31 -16.00 10.64
N ASP A 170 2.35 -15.08 9.69
CA ASP A 170 3.14 -13.85 9.78
C ASP A 170 4.61 -14.13 10.17
N ASP A 171 5.10 -13.40 11.18
CA ASP A 171 6.44 -13.53 11.74
C ASP A 171 6.49 -14.45 12.98
N THR A 172 5.45 -15.25 13.24
CA THR A 172 5.48 -16.18 14.37
C THR A 172 6.43 -17.36 14.15
N ALA A 173 6.74 -18.06 15.24
CA ALA A 173 7.47 -19.33 15.17
C ALA A 173 6.70 -20.35 14.30
N VAL A 174 7.45 -21.15 13.53
CA VAL A 174 6.90 -22.23 12.72
C VAL A 174 6.32 -23.31 13.63
N GLN A 175 5.10 -23.75 13.36
CA GLN A 175 4.46 -24.89 14.00
C GLN A 175 4.43 -26.07 13.03
N SER A 176 4.73 -27.28 13.50
CA SER A 176 4.76 -28.45 12.63
C SER A 176 3.95 -29.60 13.24
N VAL A 177 3.41 -30.42 12.37
CA VAL A 177 2.73 -31.66 12.70
C VAL A 177 3.25 -32.77 11.79
N GLU A 178 3.35 -33.98 12.32
CA GLU A 178 3.79 -35.17 11.57
C GLU A 178 2.68 -36.21 11.60
N ASN A 179 2.41 -36.83 10.46
CA ASN A 179 1.49 -37.96 10.34
C ASN A 179 2.28 -39.26 10.21
N SER A 180 2.83 -39.70 11.34
CA SER A 180 3.77 -40.82 11.39
C SER A 180 3.10 -42.15 11.08
N GLY A 181 3.78 -42.99 10.28
CA GLY A 181 3.30 -44.34 9.97
C GLY A 181 4.05 -44.98 8.80
N SER A 182 3.38 -45.87 8.08
CA SER A 182 3.97 -46.59 6.95
C SER A 182 4.13 -45.74 5.69
N ALA A 183 3.19 -44.83 5.43
CA ALA A 183 3.34 -43.86 4.35
C ALA A 183 4.40 -42.83 4.73
N THR A 184 5.31 -42.52 3.80
CA THR A 184 6.46 -41.64 4.05
C THR A 184 6.33 -40.27 3.38
N GLU A 185 5.39 -40.12 2.46
CA GLU A 185 5.13 -38.90 1.69
C GLU A 185 3.64 -38.77 1.35
N PHE A 186 3.18 -37.53 1.17
CA PHE A 186 1.82 -37.26 0.72
C PHE A 186 1.70 -37.55 -0.78
N ALA A 187 0.82 -38.47 -1.16
CA ALA A 187 0.59 -38.79 -2.57
C ALA A 187 -0.88 -39.13 -2.84
N LEU A 188 -1.49 -38.42 -3.79
CA LEU A 188 -2.81 -38.75 -4.32
C LEU A 188 -2.64 -39.43 -5.67
N LYS A 189 -3.15 -40.66 -5.81
CA LYS A 189 -3.12 -41.40 -7.09
C LYS A 189 -4.09 -40.83 -8.12
N SER A 190 -5.14 -40.15 -7.66
CA SER A 190 -6.13 -39.47 -8.49
C SER A 190 -5.75 -38.00 -8.70
N LYS A 191 -6.14 -37.43 -9.85
CA LYS A 191 -5.99 -36.00 -10.16
C LYS A 191 -7.06 -35.18 -9.45
N GLU A 192 -7.03 -35.17 -8.11
CA GLU A 192 -7.92 -34.32 -7.32
C GLU A 192 -7.53 -32.86 -7.49
N PHE A 193 -8.51 -31.95 -7.51
CA PHE A 193 -8.22 -30.52 -7.51
C PHE A 193 -7.82 -30.03 -6.11
N PHE A 194 -6.95 -29.02 -6.07
CA PHE A 194 -6.68 -28.29 -4.84
C PHE A 194 -7.66 -27.13 -4.70
N TYR A 195 -8.57 -27.25 -3.73
CA TYR A 195 -9.61 -26.27 -3.50
C TYR A 195 -9.17 -25.22 -2.48
N PHE A 196 -9.47 -23.96 -2.78
CA PHE A 196 -9.59 -22.89 -1.79
C PHE A 196 -11.08 -22.55 -1.64
N GLY A 197 -11.56 -22.40 -0.40
CA GLY A 197 -12.98 -22.38 -0.07
C GLY A 197 -13.60 -23.78 0.03
N ARG A 198 -14.92 -23.89 -0.15
CA ARG A 198 -15.66 -25.15 -0.02
C ARG A 198 -15.55 -26.00 -1.29
N PRO A 199 -14.98 -27.22 -1.27
CA PRO A 199 -14.98 -28.11 -2.43
C PRO A 199 -16.39 -28.34 -2.98
N LYS A 200 -16.48 -28.79 -4.24
CA LYS A 200 -17.74 -29.26 -4.83
C LYS A 200 -18.47 -30.21 -3.88
N SER A 201 -19.80 -30.18 -3.89
CA SER A 201 -20.63 -30.94 -2.95
C SER A 201 -20.24 -32.42 -2.85
N ALA A 202 -19.98 -33.10 -3.97
CA ALA A 202 -19.55 -34.50 -3.95
C ALA A 202 -18.22 -34.75 -3.19
N VAL A 203 -17.26 -33.83 -3.31
CA VAL A 203 -15.97 -33.91 -2.61
C VAL A 203 -16.14 -33.53 -1.14
N ALA A 204 -16.88 -32.45 -0.86
CA ALA A 204 -17.14 -31.98 0.51
C ALA A 204 -17.91 -33.03 1.34
N GLU A 205 -18.90 -33.70 0.75
CA GLU A 205 -19.66 -34.77 1.40
C GLU A 205 -18.76 -35.96 1.79
N VAL A 206 -17.82 -36.34 0.92
CA VAL A 206 -16.83 -37.37 1.24
C VAL A 206 -15.91 -36.89 2.36
N ALA A 207 -15.35 -35.68 2.26
CA ALA A 207 -14.46 -35.13 3.28
C ALA A 207 -15.13 -35.05 4.67
N LEU A 208 -16.43 -34.75 4.73
CA LEU A 208 -17.21 -34.76 5.99
C LEU A 208 -17.44 -36.16 6.52
N ALA A 209 -17.83 -37.10 5.65
CA ALA A 209 -18.09 -38.48 6.03
C ALA A 209 -16.83 -39.17 6.56
N GLU A 210 -15.67 -38.83 6.02
CA GLU A 210 -14.35 -39.32 6.44
C GLU A 210 -13.73 -38.47 7.58
N TYR A 211 -14.49 -37.53 8.18
CA TYR A 211 -14.05 -36.65 9.28
C TYR A 211 -12.80 -35.79 9.00
N GLN A 212 -12.53 -35.50 7.74
CA GLN A 212 -11.35 -34.73 7.27
C GLN A 212 -11.55 -33.23 7.43
N ILE A 213 -12.79 -32.78 7.34
CA ILE A 213 -13.24 -31.40 7.58
C ILE A 213 -14.34 -31.39 8.63
N ARG A 214 -14.45 -30.29 9.37
CA ARG A 214 -15.51 -30.09 10.37
C ARG A 214 -16.59 -29.13 9.85
N GLN A 215 -16.20 -28.19 8.99
CA GLN A 215 -17.09 -27.21 8.38
C GLN A 215 -17.42 -27.61 6.94
N ASN A 216 -18.71 -27.57 6.57
CA ASN A 216 -19.18 -27.77 5.19
C ASN A 216 -19.49 -26.44 4.49
N GLU A 217 -18.90 -25.35 4.96
CA GLU A 217 -19.13 -24.01 4.42
C GLU A 217 -17.79 -23.35 4.15
N SER A 218 -17.72 -22.61 3.06
CA SER A 218 -16.57 -21.78 2.72
C SER A 218 -16.42 -20.68 3.76
N PHE A 219 -15.19 -20.29 4.04
CA PHE A 219 -14.95 -19.08 4.81
C PHE A 219 -15.45 -17.85 4.04
N LYS A 220 -15.94 -16.84 4.77
CA LYS A 220 -16.17 -15.51 4.20
C LYS A 220 -14.93 -14.65 4.41
N GLY A 221 -14.33 -14.14 3.34
CA GLY A 221 -13.10 -13.35 3.40
C GLY A 221 -12.39 -13.30 2.05
N CYS A 222 -11.10 -12.97 2.06
CA CYS A 222 -10.29 -12.89 0.85
C CYS A 222 -9.02 -13.71 0.97
N ILE A 223 -8.61 -14.31 -0.15
CA ILE A 223 -7.25 -14.82 -0.36
C ILE A 223 -6.59 -13.96 -1.42
N SER A 224 -5.38 -13.49 -1.14
CA SER A 224 -4.54 -12.74 -2.08
C SER A 224 -3.11 -13.26 -2.11
N GLU A 225 -2.39 -12.95 -3.19
CA GLU A 225 -0.97 -13.28 -3.36
C GLU A 225 -0.67 -14.78 -3.16
N LEU A 226 -1.57 -15.64 -3.65
CA LEU A 226 -1.36 -17.08 -3.59
C LEU A 226 -0.21 -17.49 -4.50
N VAL A 227 0.80 -18.13 -3.91
CA VAL A 227 1.98 -18.67 -4.59
C VAL A 227 2.12 -20.14 -4.19
N ILE A 228 2.30 -21.01 -5.19
CA ILE A 228 2.55 -22.44 -5.01
C ILE A 228 3.88 -22.76 -5.69
N ASP A 229 4.86 -23.23 -4.92
CA ASP A 229 6.21 -23.56 -5.38
C ASP A 229 6.88 -22.44 -6.20
N GLY A 230 6.71 -21.20 -5.71
CA GLY A 230 7.26 -19.99 -6.34
C GLY A 230 6.49 -19.48 -7.55
N LYS A 231 5.39 -20.14 -7.96
CA LYS A 231 4.51 -19.68 -9.04
C LYS A 231 3.27 -19.00 -8.47
N MET A 232 3.08 -17.74 -8.86
CA MET A 232 1.89 -16.98 -8.49
C MET A 232 0.66 -17.51 -9.25
N VAL A 233 -0.44 -17.71 -8.52
CA VAL A 233 -1.71 -18.15 -9.07
C VAL A 233 -2.47 -16.95 -9.63
N ASP A 234 -2.89 -17.04 -10.89
CA ASP A 234 -3.83 -16.10 -11.49
C ASP A 234 -5.26 -16.63 -11.32
N PHE A 235 -6.03 -16.01 -10.42
CA PHE A 235 -7.43 -16.36 -10.16
C PHE A 235 -8.36 -16.13 -11.38
N SER A 236 -7.87 -15.44 -12.42
CA SER A 236 -8.59 -15.28 -13.68
C SER A 236 -8.55 -16.56 -14.53
N ASN A 237 -7.52 -17.39 -14.34
CA ASN A 237 -7.19 -18.57 -15.16
C ASN A 237 -7.01 -19.82 -14.29
N VAL A 238 -8.02 -20.11 -13.46
CA VAL A 238 -8.11 -21.30 -12.62
C VAL A 238 -8.97 -22.38 -13.30
N VAL A 239 -8.82 -23.64 -12.88
CA VAL A 239 -9.53 -24.77 -13.51
C VAL A 239 -11.03 -24.58 -13.38
N GLU A 240 -11.49 -24.29 -12.16
CA GLU A 240 -12.90 -23.98 -11.91
C GLU A 240 -13.06 -22.99 -10.77
N ARG A 241 -14.22 -22.34 -10.74
CA ARG A 241 -14.53 -21.34 -9.73
C ARG A 241 -16.06 -21.21 -9.57
N LEU A 242 -16.53 -21.02 -8.35
CA LEU A 242 -17.93 -20.75 -8.04
C LEU A 242 -18.05 -19.61 -7.02
N ASP A 243 -18.89 -18.61 -7.31
CA ASP A 243 -19.25 -17.50 -6.40
C ASP A 243 -18.05 -16.77 -5.77
N ILE A 244 -17.00 -16.47 -6.55
CA ILE A 244 -15.89 -15.60 -6.12
C ILE A 244 -15.98 -14.24 -6.78
N GLU A 245 -15.68 -13.24 -5.97
CA GLU A 245 -15.48 -11.86 -6.39
C GLU A 245 -14.05 -11.67 -6.91
N LYS A 246 -13.90 -10.82 -7.94
CA LYS A 246 -12.58 -10.39 -8.40
C LYS A 246 -12.05 -9.32 -7.44
N GLY A 247 -10.93 -9.57 -6.80
CA GLY A 247 -10.48 -8.68 -5.73
C GLY A 247 -11.13 -9.01 -4.38
N CYS A 248 -10.80 -8.23 -3.35
CA CYS A 248 -11.38 -8.38 -2.02
C CYS A 248 -12.45 -7.33 -1.68
N ASN A 249 -12.71 -6.38 -2.59
CA ASN A 249 -13.43 -5.13 -2.31
C ASN A 249 -14.84 -5.33 -1.73
N GLU A 250 -15.55 -6.38 -2.15
CA GLU A 250 -16.93 -6.66 -1.72
C GLU A 250 -17.00 -7.49 -0.43
N VAL A 251 -15.89 -8.12 -0.02
CA VAL A 251 -15.87 -9.09 1.11
C VAL A 251 -15.02 -8.64 2.29
N VAL A 252 -14.11 -7.68 2.06
CA VAL A 252 -13.19 -7.13 3.06
C VAL A 252 -13.32 -5.61 3.07
N ASP A 253 -13.47 -5.05 4.27
CA ASP A 253 -13.30 -3.61 4.49
C ASP A 253 -11.79 -3.28 4.61
N TYR A 254 -11.19 -2.74 3.56
CA TYR A 254 -9.78 -2.32 3.54
C TYR A 254 -9.44 -1.21 4.55
N CYS A 255 -10.43 -0.50 5.09
CA CYS A 255 -10.23 0.50 6.12
C CYS A 255 -10.31 -0.05 7.54
N ALA A 256 -10.77 -1.29 7.72
CA ALA A 256 -10.85 -1.91 9.02
C ALA A 256 -9.45 -2.08 9.62
N GLY A 257 -9.27 -1.62 10.87
CA GLY A 257 -7.99 -1.69 11.58
C GLY A 257 -6.89 -0.76 11.04
N MET A 258 -7.15 -0.02 9.95
CA MET A 258 -6.19 0.93 9.39
C MET A 258 -6.19 2.26 10.14
N VAL A 259 -5.00 2.76 10.48
CA VAL A 259 -4.82 4.02 11.22
C VAL A 259 -4.27 5.11 10.30
N CYS A 260 -5.12 6.06 9.93
CA CYS A 260 -4.76 7.24 9.11
C CYS A 260 -4.31 8.45 9.93
N GLY A 261 -3.71 8.27 11.12
CA GLY A 261 -3.22 9.38 11.93
C GLY A 261 -4.31 10.41 12.24
N THR A 262 -4.15 11.65 11.76
CA THR A 262 -5.14 12.73 11.89
C THR A 262 -6.15 12.80 10.74
N GLY A 263 -6.00 11.95 9.73
CA GLY A 263 -6.87 11.86 8.56
C GLY A 263 -7.95 10.78 8.66
N GLN A 264 -8.70 10.63 7.58
CA GLN A 264 -9.78 9.65 7.45
C GLN A 264 -9.43 8.59 6.41
N CYS A 265 -9.75 7.33 6.68
CA CYS A 265 -9.58 6.25 5.72
C CYS A 265 -10.75 6.23 4.73
N HIS A 266 -10.43 6.06 3.45
CA HIS A 266 -11.40 5.82 2.40
C HIS A 266 -10.97 4.62 1.57
N VAL A 267 -11.90 3.70 1.32
CA VAL A 267 -11.69 2.61 0.36
C VAL A 267 -11.47 3.21 -1.03
N ASP A 268 -10.40 2.79 -1.68
CA ASP A 268 -10.02 3.21 -3.02
C ASP A 268 -9.27 2.06 -3.70
N VAL A 269 -10.04 1.23 -4.41
CA VAL A 269 -9.57 0.02 -5.08
C VAL A 269 -8.57 0.31 -6.21
N LYS A 270 -8.46 1.58 -6.64
CA LYS A 270 -7.48 2.01 -7.64
C LYS A 270 -6.09 2.18 -7.04
N THR A 271 -5.96 2.23 -5.72
CA THR A 271 -4.64 2.18 -5.08
C THR A 271 -4.20 0.72 -4.93
N PRO A 272 -2.89 0.44 -4.89
CA PRO A 272 -2.41 -0.92 -4.63
C PRO A 272 -2.87 -1.50 -3.30
N ARG A 273 -3.19 -0.63 -2.33
CA ARG A 273 -3.60 -1.01 -0.98
C ARG A 273 -5.10 -1.22 -0.83
N GLY A 274 -5.91 -0.83 -1.82
CA GLY A 274 -7.37 -0.86 -1.73
C GLY A 274 -7.99 0.24 -0.88
N TYR A 275 -7.17 1.11 -0.27
CA TYR A 275 -7.59 2.27 0.49
C TYR A 275 -6.60 3.44 0.33
N ARG A 276 -7.01 4.62 0.77
CA ARG A 276 -6.17 5.80 0.94
C ARG A 276 -6.55 6.56 2.20
N CYS A 277 -5.56 7.21 2.81
CA CYS A 277 -5.80 8.15 3.88
C CYS A 277 -5.99 9.55 3.30
N GLN A 278 -7.16 10.15 3.51
CA GLN A 278 -7.41 11.55 3.17
C GLN A 278 -6.88 12.43 4.29
N CYS A 279 -5.75 13.08 4.03
CA CYS A 279 -5.08 13.92 5.02
C CYS A 279 -5.70 15.33 5.09
N PRO A 280 -5.85 15.90 6.30
CA PRO A 280 -6.21 17.29 6.45
C PRO A 280 -5.10 18.21 5.88
N PRO A 281 -5.39 19.50 5.63
CA PRO A 281 -4.47 20.42 4.96
C PRO A 281 -3.06 20.47 5.57
N ASP A 282 -2.96 20.36 6.90
CA ASP A 282 -1.70 20.45 7.64
C ASP A 282 -0.96 19.12 7.76
N PHE A 283 -1.48 18.01 7.22
CA PHE A 283 -0.86 16.69 7.34
C PHE A 283 -0.67 16.03 5.96
N MET A 284 0.34 15.16 5.87
CA MET A 284 0.73 14.45 4.67
C MET A 284 1.32 13.08 5.00
N GLY A 285 1.76 12.38 3.96
CA GLY A 285 2.24 11.01 4.03
C GLY A 285 1.12 9.99 3.83
N PRO A 286 1.47 8.71 3.67
CA PRO A 286 0.52 7.65 3.32
C PRO A 286 -0.54 7.40 4.40
N ASN A 287 -0.26 7.76 5.65
CA ASN A 287 -1.13 7.59 6.82
C ASN A 287 -1.40 8.90 7.58
N CYS A 288 -1.15 10.06 6.97
CA CYS A 288 -1.37 11.38 7.58
C CYS A 288 -0.72 11.57 8.96
N ALA A 289 0.37 10.84 9.25
CA ALA A 289 1.11 10.99 10.50
C ALA A 289 2.06 12.20 10.48
N GLN A 290 2.44 12.67 9.29
CA GLN A 290 3.43 13.73 9.14
C GLN A 290 2.75 15.08 8.99
N LYS A 291 2.99 15.99 9.93
CA LYS A 291 2.55 17.38 9.79
C LYS A 291 3.38 18.08 8.71
N LYS A 292 2.72 18.72 7.74
CA LYS A 292 3.37 19.45 6.66
C LYS A 292 4.25 20.54 7.22
N ILE A 293 5.44 20.67 6.65
CA ILE A 293 6.31 21.79 6.94
C ILE A 293 5.72 23.02 6.24
N GLN A 294 5.33 24.01 7.02
CA GLN A 294 4.79 25.27 6.52
C GLN A 294 5.39 26.42 7.33
N CYS A 295 6.04 27.36 6.65
CA CYS A 295 6.55 28.57 7.28
C CYS A 295 6.09 29.79 6.48
N ASN A 296 5.02 30.40 6.96
CA ASN A 296 4.33 31.49 6.31
C ASN A 296 4.89 32.85 6.75
N LYS A 297 4.84 33.81 5.84
CA LYS A 297 5.16 35.21 6.09
C LYS A 297 3.87 36.02 6.16
N GLU A 298 3.35 36.21 7.36
CA GLU A 298 2.13 36.97 7.62
C GLU A 298 2.43 38.47 7.60
N LYS A 299 1.98 39.18 6.56
CA LYS A 299 2.25 40.61 6.40
C LYS A 299 1.30 41.42 7.26
N PHE A 300 1.82 42.44 7.93
CA PHE A 300 1.03 43.40 8.70
C PHE A 300 1.50 44.84 8.46
N LYS A 301 0.68 45.79 8.89
CA LYS A 301 0.95 47.23 8.82
C LYS A 301 0.40 47.87 10.10
N GLU A 302 1.29 48.28 10.99
CA GLU A 302 0.96 48.77 12.33
C GLU A 302 1.86 49.96 12.69
N TYR A 303 1.42 50.81 13.60
CA TYR A 303 2.26 51.86 14.15
C TYR A 303 3.34 51.27 15.06
N TYR A 304 4.57 51.75 14.94
CA TYR A 304 5.66 51.32 15.82
C TYR A 304 5.71 52.22 17.05
N GLU A 305 5.65 51.62 18.23
CA GLU A 305 5.66 52.30 19.52
C GLU A 305 6.86 51.86 20.36
N GLU A 306 7.52 52.81 21.00
CA GLU A 306 8.68 52.56 21.86
C GLU A 306 8.67 53.55 23.03
N GLY A 307 8.14 53.09 24.17
CA GLY A 307 7.83 53.95 25.32
C GLY A 307 6.72 54.95 24.97
N ASP A 308 6.91 56.23 25.28
CA ASP A 308 5.98 57.32 24.94
C ASP A 308 6.13 57.88 23.51
N CYS A 309 6.80 57.16 22.62
CA CYS A 309 7.08 57.59 21.26
C CYS A 309 6.47 56.66 20.22
N ARG A 310 5.86 57.21 19.18
CA ARG A 310 5.16 56.46 18.11
C ARG A 310 5.56 56.94 16.72
N SER A 311 5.53 56.06 15.72
CA SER A 311 5.71 56.44 14.32
C SER A 311 4.53 57.25 13.78
N ILE A 312 4.77 58.16 12.82
CA ILE A 312 3.67 58.89 12.14
C ILE A 312 2.93 57.99 11.16
N GLU A 313 3.66 57.11 10.48
CA GLU A 313 3.11 56.17 9.51
C GLU A 313 3.12 54.75 10.07
N GLU A 314 2.17 53.95 9.61
CA GLU A 314 2.19 52.51 9.86
C GLU A 314 3.33 51.84 9.08
N ILE A 315 4.06 50.98 9.79
CA ILE A 315 5.22 50.29 9.28
C ILE A 315 4.79 48.94 8.73
N LYS A 316 4.99 48.75 7.41
CA LYS A 316 4.80 47.46 6.75
C LYS A 316 5.89 46.48 7.16
N SER A 317 5.53 45.39 7.83
CA SER A 317 6.44 44.29 8.18
C SER A 317 5.71 42.95 8.07
N ALA A 318 6.31 41.89 8.60
CA ALA A 318 5.67 40.57 8.65
C ALA A 318 6.10 39.79 9.90
N ARG A 319 5.25 38.86 10.33
CA ARG A 319 5.57 37.82 11.32
C ARG A 319 5.80 36.51 10.58
N CYS A 320 6.68 35.67 11.11
CA CYS A 320 6.91 34.33 10.59
C CYS A 320 6.14 33.37 11.48
N ASP A 321 5.22 32.61 10.89
CA ASP A 321 4.42 31.63 11.63
C ASP A 321 4.26 30.32 10.85
N GLY A 322 4.17 29.22 11.58
CA GLY A 322 3.98 27.89 11.03
C GLY A 322 4.87 26.81 11.64
N TYR A 323 4.70 25.59 11.14
CA TYR A 323 5.32 24.38 11.66
C TYR A 323 6.55 23.96 10.86
N CYS A 324 7.65 23.70 11.57
CA CYS A 324 8.97 23.41 11.00
C CYS A 324 9.64 22.19 11.67
N GLY A 325 8.87 21.17 12.05
CA GLY A 325 9.35 19.96 12.71
C GLY A 325 8.97 19.86 14.19
N GLU A 326 9.39 18.78 14.86
CA GLU A 326 8.89 18.36 16.18
C GLU A 326 9.31 19.30 17.35
N ASN A 327 10.38 20.07 17.21
CA ASN A 327 11.00 20.83 18.31
C ASN A 327 10.66 22.35 18.32
N GLY A 328 9.38 22.70 18.29
CA GLY A 328 8.88 24.07 18.53
C GLY A 328 8.68 24.96 17.28
N ASN A 329 8.36 26.24 17.50
CA ASN A 329 8.11 27.23 16.44
C ASN A 329 9.42 27.65 15.73
N CYS A 330 9.93 26.77 14.85
CA CYS A 330 11.17 27.01 14.12
C CYS A 330 11.01 27.81 12.82
N CYS A 331 9.82 28.35 12.55
CA CYS A 331 9.58 29.28 11.46
C CYS A 331 10.09 30.67 11.83
N THR A 332 11.20 31.11 11.22
CA THR A 332 11.88 32.35 11.64
C THR A 332 12.26 33.24 10.46
N ALA A 333 12.54 34.50 10.77
CA ALA A 333 12.90 35.52 9.78
C ALA A 333 14.38 35.40 9.37
N VAL A 334 14.67 34.60 8.33
CA VAL A 334 16.03 34.40 7.81
C VAL A 334 16.61 35.59 7.04
N LYS A 335 15.76 36.51 6.57
CA LYS A 335 16.20 37.74 5.90
C LYS A 335 15.43 38.93 6.42
N GLN A 336 16.15 39.92 6.93
CA GLN A 336 15.60 41.17 7.44
C GLN A 336 16.29 42.38 6.80
N LYS A 337 15.55 43.47 6.62
CA LYS A 337 16.10 44.76 6.18
C LYS A 337 15.91 45.78 7.31
N ARG A 338 16.99 46.40 7.78
CA ARG A 338 16.91 47.49 8.76
C ARG A 338 16.32 48.74 8.10
N ARG A 339 15.27 49.32 8.70
CA ARG A 339 14.66 50.58 8.26
C ARG A 339 14.78 51.60 9.38
N LYS A 340 15.34 52.77 9.08
CA LYS A 340 15.32 53.92 9.99
C LYS A 340 13.95 54.59 9.91
N ILE A 341 13.31 54.82 11.04
CA ILE A 341 12.02 55.51 11.15
C ILE A 341 12.11 56.61 12.18
N LYS A 342 11.36 57.69 11.98
CA LYS A 342 11.26 58.79 12.92
C LYS A 342 10.08 58.54 13.85
N LEU A 343 10.31 58.63 15.15
CA LEU A 343 9.30 58.52 16.20
C LEU A 343 9.06 59.90 16.82
N HIS A 344 7.80 60.17 17.13
CA HIS A 344 7.34 61.39 17.78
C HIS A 344 6.89 61.04 19.19
N CYS A 345 7.47 61.71 20.16
CA CYS A 345 7.26 61.46 21.57
C CYS A 345 6.24 62.44 22.15
N LYS A 346 5.49 62.02 23.17
CA LYS A 346 4.50 62.89 23.84
C LYS A 346 5.09 64.19 24.40
N ASN A 347 6.37 64.20 24.75
CA ASN A 347 7.10 65.39 25.22
C ASN A 347 7.52 66.37 24.09
N GLY A 348 7.03 66.18 22.85
CA GLY A 348 7.34 67.03 21.69
C GLY A 348 8.69 66.75 21.02
N THR A 349 9.52 65.89 21.60
CA THR A 349 10.80 65.49 20.99
C THR A 349 10.60 64.44 19.89
N SER A 350 11.59 64.31 19.01
CA SER A 350 11.62 63.24 18.01
C SER A 350 12.92 62.45 18.07
N LYS A 351 12.82 61.12 18.00
CA LYS A 351 13.98 60.22 17.97
C LYS A 351 13.94 59.31 16.74
N MET A 352 15.10 58.84 16.30
CA MET A 352 15.21 57.86 15.23
C MET A 352 15.30 56.45 15.81
N ALA A 353 14.47 55.53 15.32
CA ALA A 353 14.54 54.11 15.65
C ALA A 353 14.91 53.28 14.43
N VAL A 354 15.63 52.17 14.65
CA VAL A 354 15.98 51.20 13.60
C VAL A 354 15.12 49.96 13.79
N VAL A 355 14.16 49.75 12.89
CA VAL A 355 13.22 48.62 12.98
C VAL A 355 13.60 47.54 11.95
N PRO A 356 13.69 46.26 12.36
CA PRO A 356 13.90 45.15 11.42
C PRO A 356 12.62 44.86 10.65
N ILE A 357 12.69 44.92 9.31
CA ILE A 357 11.59 44.57 8.42
C ILE A 357 11.81 43.15 7.88
N VAL A 358 10.90 42.23 8.20
CA VAL A 358 11.00 40.83 7.77
C VAL A 358 10.78 40.72 6.25
N ARG A 359 11.77 40.16 5.55
CA ARG A 359 11.77 39.98 4.10
C ARG A 359 11.51 38.54 3.69
N LYS A 360 12.07 37.55 4.39
CA LYS A 360 11.90 36.12 4.12
C LYS A 360 11.75 35.36 5.44
N CYS A 361 10.79 34.46 5.49
CA CYS A 361 10.63 33.46 6.54
C CYS A 361 11.04 32.10 5.97
N LEU A 362 11.77 31.30 6.73
CA LEU A 362 12.06 29.90 6.42
C LEU A 362 12.14 29.10 7.73
N CYS A 363 12.00 27.79 7.61
CA CYS A 363 12.35 26.89 8.70
C CYS A 363 13.85 26.94 8.96
N ASN A 364 14.22 27.04 10.23
CA ASN A 364 15.62 27.00 10.64
C ASN A 364 16.21 25.61 10.37
N GLU A 365 17.44 25.55 9.83
CA GLU A 365 18.14 24.29 9.51
C GLU A 365 18.38 23.45 10.77
N SER A 366 18.60 24.08 11.93
CA SER A 366 18.77 23.38 13.21
C SER A 366 17.52 22.65 13.70
N CYS A 367 16.35 22.91 13.12
CA CYS A 367 15.10 22.22 13.43
C CYS A 367 14.63 21.28 12.32
N SER A 368 15.23 21.36 11.13
CA SER A 368 14.97 20.42 10.07
C SER A 368 15.62 19.11 10.49
N ALA A 369 14.84 18.18 11.04
CA ALA A 369 15.28 16.80 11.16
C ALA A 369 15.91 16.42 9.83
N ARG A 370 17.22 16.08 9.86
CA ARG A 370 18.01 15.73 8.69
C ARG A 370 17.15 14.89 7.75
N LYS A 371 17.06 15.29 6.48
CA LYS A 371 16.68 14.38 5.39
C LYS A 371 17.49 13.10 5.61
N ARG A 372 16.84 12.02 6.06
CA ARG A 372 17.46 10.70 5.97
C ARG A 372 17.51 10.39 4.48
N ILE A 373 18.74 10.19 4.03
CA ILE A 373 19.13 9.62 2.74
C ILE A 373 18.37 8.33 2.53
#